data_AF-A0A0Q4XPL9-F1
#
_entry.id   AF-A0A0Q4XPL9-F1
#
_cell.length_a   1.000
_cell.length_b   1.000
_cell.length_c   1.000
_cell.angle_alpha   90.00
_cell.angle_beta   90.00
_cell.angle_gamma   90.00
#
_symmetry.space_group_name_H-M   'P 1'
#
loop_
_entity.id
_entity.type
_entity.pdbx_description
1 polymer ?
#
loop_
_entity_poly.entity_id
_entity_poly.type
_entity_poly.pdbx_seq_one_letter_code
_entity_poly.pdbx_strand_id
1 'polypeptide(L)'
;MDNIIRPTFGQPRRAEPNDESRVQVLTQRVYGEAGGCRVCLVHDEAAPEGDVFKVVAGLLTDDEVSTVAILPATPEGEVDAEIVALAILRTLGMIEARTGGPAIA
;
A
#
# COMPACT_ATOMS: atom_id res chain seq x y z
N MET A 1 -22.12 -18.82 31.72
CA MET A 1 -21.14 -18.79 30.61
C MET A 1 -21.92 -18.53 29.35
N ASP A 2 -21.85 -17.32 28.83
CA ASP A 2 -22.72 -16.86 27.73
C ASP A 2 -21.83 -16.20 26.66
N ASN A 3 -21.16 -17.03 25.86
CA ASN A 3 -20.29 -16.62 24.75
C ASN A 3 -21.12 -16.52 23.45
N ILE A 4 -22.21 -15.74 23.48
CA ILE A 4 -23.03 -15.50 22.30
C ILE A 4 -22.55 -14.20 21.65
N ILE A 5 -21.92 -14.32 20.47
CA ILE A 5 -21.67 -13.18 19.59
C ILE A 5 -23.02 -12.74 19.03
N ARG A 6 -23.51 -11.57 19.46
CA ARG A 6 -24.77 -11.00 18.96
C ARG A 6 -24.47 -10.12 17.74
N PRO A 7 -24.87 -10.52 16.52
CA PRO A 7 -24.69 -9.69 15.35
C PRO A 7 -25.50 -8.41 15.49
N THR A 8 -24.86 -7.28 15.19
CA THR A 8 -25.41 -5.95 15.41
C THR A 8 -26.18 -5.47 14.17
N PHE A 9 -27.27 -6.16 13.84
CA PHE A 9 -28.12 -5.80 12.69
C PHE A 9 -28.81 -4.46 12.93
N GLY A 10 -28.70 -3.54 11.97
CA GLY A 10 -29.42 -2.26 11.97
C GLY A 10 -28.85 -1.18 12.89
N GLN A 11 -27.73 -1.41 13.58
CA GLN A 11 -27.02 -0.31 14.22
C GLN A 11 -26.34 0.56 13.15
N PRO A 12 -26.42 1.90 13.28
CA PRO A 12 -25.66 2.78 12.41
C PRO A 12 -24.18 2.41 12.51
N ARG A 13 -23.53 2.27 11.35
CA ARG A 13 -22.09 1.98 11.27
C ARG A 13 -21.37 2.95 12.21
N ARG A 14 -20.60 2.41 13.16
CA ARG A 14 -19.75 3.22 14.04
C ARG A 14 -18.94 4.13 13.12
N ALA A 15 -19.03 5.44 13.32
CA ALA A 15 -18.22 6.38 12.57
C ALA A 15 -16.77 5.92 12.68
N GLU A 16 -16.17 5.62 11.53
CA GLU A 16 -14.74 5.35 11.46
C GLU A 16 -14.05 6.61 12.01
N PRO A 17 -13.06 6.44 12.92
CA PRO A 17 -12.34 7.60 13.44
C PRO A 17 -11.83 8.42 12.26
N ASN A 18 -12.00 9.74 12.37
CA ASN A 18 -11.65 10.71 11.35
C ASN A 18 -10.23 10.43 10.83
N ASP A 19 -10.10 10.25 9.52
CA ASP A 19 -8.88 9.86 8.81
C ASP A 19 -7.92 11.07 8.72
N GLU A 20 -7.61 11.68 9.86
CA GLU A 20 -6.68 12.81 10.01
C GLU A 20 -5.27 12.33 10.42
N SER A 21 -5.02 11.02 10.50
CA SER A 21 -3.70 10.49 10.82
C SER A 21 -2.90 10.25 9.54
N ARG A 22 -2.53 11.32 8.83
CA ARG A 22 -1.40 11.23 7.90
C ARG A 22 -0.16 10.91 8.73
N VAL A 23 0.32 9.67 8.63
CA VAL A 23 1.52 9.21 9.34
C VAL A 23 2.72 9.46 8.45
N GLN A 24 3.70 10.21 8.96
CA GLN A 24 5.00 10.29 8.30
C GLN A 24 5.69 8.92 8.42
N VAL A 25 6.09 8.38 7.27
CA VAL A 25 6.81 7.12 7.18
C VAL A 25 8.17 7.36 6.55
N LEU A 26 9.17 6.63 7.02
CA LEU A 26 10.50 6.63 6.40
C LEU A 26 10.58 5.48 5.41
N THR A 27 10.92 5.82 4.17
CA THR A 27 11.18 4.84 3.13
C THR A 27 12.42 4.03 3.49
N GLN A 28 12.27 2.71 3.59
CA GLN A 28 13.39 1.79 3.79
C GLN A 28 14.08 1.49 2.45
N ARG A 29 13.29 1.28 1.39
CA ARG A 29 13.81 0.96 0.04
C ARG A 29 12.93 1.57 -1.04
N VAL A 30 13.53 2.09 -2.10
CA VAL A 30 12.81 2.48 -3.33
C VAL A 30 12.98 1.36 -4.35
N TYR A 31 11.87 0.83 -4.88
CA TYR A 31 11.92 -0.21 -5.91
C TYR A 31 11.99 0.39 -7.32
N GLY A 32 11.35 1.54 -7.54
CA GLY A 32 11.39 2.23 -8.83
C GLY A 32 10.22 3.18 -9.04
N GLU A 33 10.13 3.68 -10.28
CA GLU A 33 9.13 4.63 -10.73
C GLU A 33 8.55 4.18 -12.08
N ALA A 34 7.24 4.28 -12.25
CA ALA A 34 6.53 3.96 -13.50
C ALA A 34 5.16 4.64 -13.53
N GLY A 35 4.68 5.06 -14.69
CA GLY A 35 3.33 5.63 -14.84
C GLY A 35 3.08 6.87 -13.97
N GLY A 36 4.10 7.67 -13.68
CA GLY A 36 4.00 8.85 -12.82
C GLY A 36 3.93 8.56 -11.31
N CYS A 37 4.13 7.30 -10.91
CA CYS A 37 4.13 6.87 -9.51
C CYS A 37 5.50 6.32 -9.08
N ARG A 38 5.82 6.47 -7.80
CA ARG A 38 6.95 5.80 -7.12
C ARG A 38 6.43 4.65 -6.27
N VAL A 39 7.17 3.54 -6.26
CA VAL A 39 6.88 2.37 -5.42
C VAL A 39 8.02 2.15 -4.43
N CYS A 40 7.67 2.03 -3.15
CA CYS A 40 8.61 1.97 -2.03
C CYS A 40 8.25 0.88 -1.02
N LEU A 41 9.25 0.47 -0.25
CA LEU A 41 9.12 -0.31 0.97
C LEU A 41 9.20 0.61 2.18
N VAL A 42 8.31 0.43 3.12
CA VAL A 42 8.33 1.02 4.45
C VAL A 42 8.39 -0.12 5.46
N HIS A 43 9.28 -0.01 6.45
CA HIS A 43 9.30 -0.89 7.62
C HIS A 43 8.60 -0.17 8.76
N ASP A 44 7.55 -0.77 9.30
CA ASP A 44 6.72 -0.19 10.35
C ASP A 44 6.63 -1.15 11.54
N GLU A 45 7.47 -0.90 12.54
CA GLU A 45 7.53 -1.66 13.79
C GLU A 45 6.36 -1.33 14.74
N ALA A 46 5.64 -0.23 14.47
CA ALA A 46 4.59 0.31 15.34
C ALA A 46 3.17 0.12 14.77
N ALA A 47 3.04 -0.63 13.68
CA ALA A 47 1.74 -0.90 13.08
C ALA A 47 0.83 -1.69 14.04
N PRO A 48 -0.50 -1.53 13.97
CA PRO A 48 -1.42 -2.27 14.83
C PRO A 48 -1.37 -3.79 14.60
N GLU A 49 -0.89 -4.24 13.44
CA GLU A 49 -0.63 -5.64 13.10
C GLU A 49 0.67 -6.19 13.71
N GLY A 50 1.50 -5.32 14.32
CA GLY A 50 2.85 -5.64 14.79
C GLY A 50 3.92 -5.20 13.80
N ASP A 51 5.09 -5.85 13.85
CA ASP A 51 6.22 -5.53 12.99
C ASP A 51 5.98 -5.99 11.53
N VAL A 52 5.89 -5.03 10.61
CA VAL A 52 5.47 -5.28 9.22
C VAL A 52 6.29 -4.51 8.18
N PHE A 53 6.36 -5.09 7.00
CA PHE A 53 6.73 -4.40 5.77
C PHE A 53 5.49 -3.92 5.02
N LYS A 54 5.47 -2.64 4.64
CA LYS A 54 4.42 -2.04 3.83
C LYS A 54 4.98 -1.71 2.45
N VAL A 55 4.37 -2.24 1.40
CA VAL A 55 4.60 -1.76 0.04
C VAL A 55 3.67 -0.57 -0.17
N VAL A 56 4.24 0.57 -0.57
CA VAL A 56 3.49 1.80 -0.78
C VAL A 56 3.70 2.32 -2.20
N ALA A 57 2.68 2.98 -2.73
CA ALA A 57 2.72 3.67 -4.01
C ALA A 57 2.16 5.08 -3.87
N GLY A 58 2.86 6.07 -4.44
CA GLY A 58 2.43 7.47 -4.45
C GLY A 58 2.79 8.15 -5.76
N LEU A 59 2.16 9.29 -6.04
CA LEU A 59 2.49 10.10 -7.21
C LEU A 59 3.87 10.73 -7.04
N LEU A 60 4.61 10.90 -8.14
CA LEU A 60 5.93 11.57 -8.09
C LEU A 60 5.85 13.05 -7.73
N THR A 61 4.67 13.65 -7.90
CA THR A 61 4.41 15.08 -7.66
C THR A 61 3.89 15.36 -6.25
N ASP A 62 3.70 14.32 -5.43
CA ASP A 62 3.12 14.41 -4.10
C ASP A 62 3.96 13.59 -3.12
N ASP A 63 3.96 14.00 -1.86
CA ASP A 63 4.58 13.25 -0.76
C ASP A 63 3.60 12.23 -0.16
N GLU A 64 2.32 12.25 -0.58
CA GLU A 64 1.30 11.30 -0.15
C GLU A 64 1.46 9.93 -0.85
N VAL A 65 1.48 8.87 -0.03
CA VAL A 65 1.62 7.49 -0.47
C VAL A 65 0.48 6.64 0.09
N SER A 66 0.01 5.68 -0.70
CA SER A 66 -0.99 4.69 -0.30
C SER A 66 -0.36 3.33 -0.10
N THR A 67 -0.71 2.63 0.99
CA THR A 67 -0.30 1.25 1.20
C THR A 67 -1.04 0.31 0.24
N VAL A 68 -0.29 -0.48 -0.52
CA VAL A 68 -0.84 -1.47 -1.47
C VAL A 68 -0.68 -2.91 -0.99
N ALA A 69 0.22 -3.16 -0.04
CA ALA A 69 0.33 -4.44 0.66
C ALA A 69 0.97 -4.28 2.05
N ILE A 70 0.61 -5.18 2.97
CA ILE A 70 1.18 -5.30 4.32
C ILE A 70 1.63 -6.76 4.50
N LEU A 71 2.91 -6.96 4.79
CA LEU A 71 3.57 -8.26 4.91
C LEU A 71 4.25 -8.34 6.29
N PRO A 72 4.36 -9.52 6.92
CA PRO A 72 5.09 -9.64 8.17
C PRO A 72 6.58 -9.32 7.98
N ALA A 73 7.24 -8.75 8.99
CA ALA A 73 8.67 -8.44 8.96
C ALA A 73 9.54 -9.71 9.14
N THR A 74 9.40 -10.68 8.24
CA THR A 74 10.23 -11.90 8.18
C THR A 74 11.00 -11.93 6.85
N PRO A 75 12.04 -12.78 6.72
CA PRO A 75 12.76 -12.93 5.45
C PRO A 75 11.84 -13.32 4.28
N GLU A 76 10.85 -14.18 4.53
CA GLU A 76 9.85 -14.55 3.52
C GLU A 76 8.94 -13.36 3.17
N GLY A 77 8.52 -12.58 4.17
CA GLY A 77 7.73 -11.37 3.96
C GLY A 77 8.47 -10.29 3.17
N GLU A 78 9.80 -10.18 3.31
CA GLU A 78 10.63 -9.26 2.52
C GLU A 78 10.65 -9.68 1.03
N VAL A 79 10.78 -10.98 0.76
CA VAL A 79 10.72 -11.54 -0.60
C VAL A 79 9.34 -11.31 -1.21
N ASP A 80 8.27 -11.57 -0.46
CA ASP A 80 6.90 -11.31 -0.91
C ASP A 80 6.66 -9.82 -1.20
N ALA A 81 7.17 -8.93 -0.34
CA ALA A 81 7.07 -7.49 -0.55
C ALA A 81 7.82 -7.04 -1.81
N GLU A 82 8.99 -7.61 -2.12
CA GLU A 82 9.70 -7.37 -3.36
C GLU A 82 8.91 -7.84 -4.58
N ILE A 83 8.35 -9.06 -4.55
CA ILE A 83 7.51 -9.59 -5.63
C ILE A 83 6.32 -8.67 -5.89
N VAL A 84 5.63 -8.25 -4.82
CA VAL A 84 4.49 -7.31 -4.93
C VAL A 84 4.93 -5.99 -5.54
N ALA A 85 6.03 -5.39 -5.06
CA ALA A 85 6.52 -4.11 -5.57
C ALA A 85 6.85 -4.18 -7.07
N LEU A 86 7.51 -5.25 -7.51
CA LEU A 86 7.83 -5.47 -8.92
C LEU A 86 6.55 -5.68 -9.76
N ALA A 87 5.56 -6.39 -9.24
CA ALA A 87 4.27 -6.58 -9.92
C ALA A 87 3.52 -5.25 -10.10
N ILE A 88 3.54 -4.37 -9.09
CA ILE A 88 2.95 -3.03 -9.17
C ILE A 88 3.69 -2.17 -10.20
N LEU A 89 5.03 -2.12 -10.16
CA LEU A 89 5.83 -1.39 -11.14
C LEU A 89 5.56 -1.87 -12.57
N ARG A 90 5.48 -3.19 -12.77
CA ARG A 90 5.17 -3.76 -14.07
C ARG A 90 3.78 -3.34 -14.55
N THR A 91 2.79 -3.38 -13.66
CA THR A 91 1.42 -2.95 -13.94
C THR A 91 1.36 -1.49 -14.34
N LEU A 92 2.01 -0.61 -13.58
CA LEU A 92 2.08 0.82 -13.88
C LEU A 92 2.73 1.09 -15.24
N GLY A 93 3.85 0.42 -15.55
CA GLY A 93 4.49 0.53 -16.85
C GLY A 93 3.62 0.01 -18.01
N MET A 94 2.77 -1.00 -17.78
CA MET A 94 1.80 -1.46 -18.78
C MET A 94 0.68 -0.44 -19.03
N ILE A 95 0.23 0.26 -17.98
CA ILE A 95 -0.77 1.31 -18.08
C ILE A 95 -0.21 2.50 -18.87
N GLU A 96 1.01 2.94 -18.53
CA GLU A 96 1.71 4.02 -19.24
C GLU A 96 1.88 3.72 -20.73
N ALA A 97 2.34 2.52 -21.08
CA ALA A 97 2.52 2.09 -22.46
C ALA A 97 1.20 2.05 -23.26
N ARG A 98 0.05 1.81 -22.62
CA ARG A 98 -1.26 1.86 -23.28
C ARG A 98 -1.74 3.28 -23.52
N THR A 99 -1.49 4.19 -22.58
CA THR A 99 -1.86 5.60 -22.70
C THR A 99 -1.01 6.32 -23.75
N GLY A 100 0.24 5.86 -23.97
CA GLY A 100 1.14 6.35 -25.02
C GLY A 100 0.97 5.71 -26.41
N GLY A 101 -0.19 5.12 -26.72
CA GLY A 101 -0.47 4.49 -28.03
C GLY A 101 -0.18 5.43 -29.23
N PRO A 102 0.11 4.88 -30.43
CA PRO A 102 0.76 5.61 -31.51
C PRO A 102 -0.01 6.88 -31.85
N ALA A 103 0.67 8.03 -31.75
CA ALA A 103 0.19 9.26 -32.38
C ALA A 103 0.07 8.97 -33.88
N ILE A 104 -1.17 8.86 -34.36
CA ILE A 104 -1.44 8.78 -35.79
C ILE A 104 -1.07 10.16 -36.34
N ALA A 105 0.14 10.26 -36.88
CA ALA A 105 0.65 11.41 -37.61
C ALA A 105 0.08 11.46 -39.03
#